data_AF-A0A1V1WBQ7-F1
#
_entry.id   AF-A0A1V1WBQ7-F1
#
_cell.length_a   1.000
_cell.length_b   1.000
_cell.length_c   1.000
_cell.angle_alpha   90.00
_cell.angle_beta   90.00
_cell.angle_gamma   90.00
#
_symmetry.space_group_name_H-M   'P 1'
#
loop_
_entity.id
_entity.type
_entity.pdbx_description
1 polymer ?
#
loop_
_entity_poly.entity_id
_entity_poly.type
_entity_poly.pdbx_seq_one_letter_code
_entity_poly.pdbx_strand_id
1 'polypeptide(L)'
;MAVMALERVPADIRAQGGVSRMSDPDMIDGIIEAVSIPVMAKARIGHFAEAQVLQSLGVDYIDESEVLTPADYANHIDKWAFTIPSSAGPPTSARRCAGSPRARR
;
A
#
# COMPACT_ATOMS: atom_id res chain seq x y z
N MET A 1 -3.22 9.63 15.18
CA MET A 1 -4.31 8.62 15.09
C MET A 1 -4.62 8.43 13.62
N ALA A 2 -4.73 7.19 13.16
CA ALA A 2 -5.00 6.82 11.77
C ALA A 2 -5.89 5.57 11.74
N VAL A 3 -6.68 5.40 10.69
CA VAL A 3 -7.52 4.20 10.48
C VAL A 3 -7.00 3.39 9.31
N MET A 4 -7.21 2.08 9.36
CA MET A 4 -6.80 1.16 8.30
C MET A 4 -8.05 0.62 7.60
N ALA A 5 -8.15 0.89 6.30
CA ALA A 5 -9.23 0.45 5.43
C ALA A 5 -8.96 -1.00 4.96
N LEU A 6 -9.65 -1.96 5.57
CA LEU A 6 -9.50 -3.38 5.31
C LEU A 6 -10.85 -4.09 5.42
N GLU A 7 -11.18 -4.94 4.45
CA GLU A 7 -12.46 -5.68 4.47
C GLU A 7 -12.53 -6.73 5.60
N ARG A 8 -11.38 -7.21 6.06
CA ARG A 8 -11.27 -8.32 7.03
C ARG A 8 -10.09 -8.15 7.97
N VAL A 9 -10.35 -8.22 9.28
CA VAL A 9 -9.33 -8.04 10.32
C VAL A 9 -8.18 -9.03 10.13
N PRO A 10 -6.91 -8.65 10.39
CA PRO A 10 -5.74 -9.52 10.13
C PRO A 10 -5.77 -10.91 10.82
N ALA A 11 -6.56 -11.07 11.88
CA ALA A 11 -6.79 -12.37 12.51
C ALA A 11 -7.67 -13.28 11.63
N ASP A 12 -8.72 -12.73 11.04
CA ASP A 12 -9.67 -13.46 10.20
C ASP A 12 -9.08 -13.84 8.85
N ILE A 13 -8.23 -12.98 8.27
CA ILE A 13 -7.48 -13.27 7.03
C ILE A 13 -6.62 -14.54 7.20
N ARG A 14 -5.96 -14.69 8.35
CA ARG A 14 -5.12 -15.86 8.64
C ARG A 14 -5.94 -17.12 8.93
N ALA A 15 -7.12 -16.96 9.54
CA ALA A 15 -7.97 -18.08 9.94
C ALA A 15 -8.75 -18.72 8.78
N GLN A 16 -9.18 -17.93 7.79
CA GLN A 16 -10.03 -18.42 6.69
C GLN A 16 -9.25 -19.10 5.56
N GLY A 17 -7.94 -18.88 5.46
CA GLY A 17 -7.13 -19.35 4.34
C GLY A 17 -7.57 -18.75 2.98
N GLY A 18 -6.83 -19.06 1.92
CA GLY A 18 -7.10 -18.54 0.57
C GLY A 18 -6.29 -17.30 0.20
N VAL A 19 -6.62 -16.70 -0.96
CA VAL A 19 -5.87 -15.56 -1.51
C VAL A 19 -6.48 -14.25 -0.98
N SER A 20 -5.72 -13.51 -0.19
CA SER A 20 -6.12 -12.20 0.32
C SER A 20 -5.51 -11.08 -0.53
N ARG A 21 -6.31 -10.09 -0.92
CA ARG A 21 -5.97 -9.00 -1.86
C ARG A 21 -6.27 -7.63 -1.23
N MET A 22 -5.95 -6.57 -1.96
CA MET A 22 -6.38 -5.19 -1.64
C MET A 22 -7.90 -5.14 -1.49
N SER A 23 -8.38 -4.36 -0.52
CA SER A 23 -9.82 -4.09 -0.33
C SER A 23 -10.44 -3.44 -1.55
N ASP A 24 -11.76 -3.59 -1.71
CA ASP A 24 -12.48 -2.95 -2.80
C ASP A 24 -12.27 -1.42 -2.80
N PRO A 25 -11.92 -0.80 -3.94
CA PRO A 25 -11.82 0.66 -4.09
C PRO A 25 -13.02 1.43 -3.53
N ASP A 26 -14.24 0.96 -3.75
CA ASP A 26 -15.46 1.64 -3.33
C ASP A 26 -15.57 1.66 -1.80
N MET A 27 -15.12 0.59 -1.13
CA MET A 27 -15.06 0.53 0.33
C MET A 27 -14.03 1.53 0.89
N ILE A 28 -12.86 1.62 0.25
CA ILE A 28 -11.80 2.53 0.69
C ILE A 28 -12.25 3.97 0.56
N ASP A 29 -12.86 4.32 -0.59
CA ASP A 29 -13.38 5.66 -0.84
C ASP A 29 -14.46 6.05 0.18
N GLY A 30 -15.39 5.13 0.47
CA GLY A 30 -16.41 5.35 1.51
C GLY A 30 -15.82 5.57 2.91
N ILE A 31 -14.68 4.95 3.25
CA ILE A 31 -13.97 5.20 4.52
C ILE A 31 -13.32 6.58 4.51
N ILE A 32 -12.67 6.97 3.40
CA ILE A 32 -12.04 8.29 3.23
C ILE A 32 -13.09 9.40 3.41
N GLU A 33 -14.26 9.26 2.80
CA GLU A 33 -15.35 10.24 2.95
C GLU A 33 -15.94 10.26 4.38
N ALA A 34 -15.95 9.12 5.07
CA ALA A 34 -16.57 8.99 6.39
C ALA A 34 -15.73 9.55 7.54
N VAL A 35 -14.41 9.70 7.38
CA VAL A 35 -13.50 10.06 8.48
C VAL A 35 -12.61 11.26 8.14
N SER A 36 -12.24 12.04 9.15
CA SER A 36 -11.32 13.19 8.99
C SER A 36 -9.90 12.91 9.48
N ILE A 37 -9.56 11.64 9.70
CA ILE A 37 -8.23 11.19 10.14
C ILE A 37 -7.54 10.42 9.01
N PRO A 38 -6.20 10.37 8.98
CA PRO A 38 -5.48 9.70 7.90
C PRO A 38 -5.92 8.25 7.70
N VAL A 39 -6.14 7.87 6.45
CA VAL A 39 -6.58 6.53 6.02
C VAL A 39 -5.41 5.78 5.40
N MET A 40 -5.17 4.57 5.90
CA MET A 40 -4.16 3.66 5.37
C MET A 40 -4.83 2.48 4.68
N ALA A 41 -4.27 2.00 3.58
CA ALA A 41 -4.76 0.81 2.88
C ALA A 41 -3.65 -0.20 2.61
N LYS A 42 -4.01 -1.48 2.56
CA LYS A 42 -3.05 -2.57 2.34
C LYS A 42 -2.93 -2.93 0.86
N ALA A 43 -1.70 -3.15 0.40
CA ALA A 43 -1.38 -3.69 -0.92
C ALA A 43 -0.59 -5.00 -0.79
N ARG A 44 -0.73 -5.90 -1.77
CA ARG A 44 0.07 -7.14 -1.81
C ARG A 44 1.54 -6.84 -2.11
N ILE A 45 2.43 -7.66 -1.54
CA ILE A 45 3.87 -7.58 -1.82
C ILE A 45 4.11 -7.72 -3.33
N GLY A 46 4.84 -6.75 -3.88
CA GLY A 46 5.21 -6.68 -5.29
C GLY A 46 4.10 -6.28 -6.27
N HIS A 47 2.88 -6.01 -5.81
CA HIS A 47 1.75 -5.68 -6.69
C HIS A 47 1.62 -4.16 -6.95
N PHE A 48 2.50 -3.61 -7.79
CA PHE A 48 2.56 -2.17 -8.05
C PHE A 48 1.23 -1.55 -8.55
N ALA A 49 0.42 -2.32 -9.29
CA ALA A 49 -0.86 -1.83 -9.80
C ALA A 49 -1.88 -1.59 -8.68
N GLU A 50 -1.81 -2.35 -7.57
CA GLU A 50 -2.67 -2.08 -6.40
C GLU A 50 -2.25 -0.77 -5.73
N ALA A 51 -0.94 -0.56 -5.56
CA ALA A 51 -0.41 0.70 -5.04
C ALA A 51 -0.78 1.92 -5.91
N GLN A 52 -0.82 1.78 -7.24
CA GLN A 52 -1.26 2.85 -8.14
C GLN A 52 -2.73 3.20 -7.97
N VAL A 53 -3.59 2.19 -7.79
CA VAL A 53 -5.01 2.38 -7.50
C VAL A 53 -5.18 3.10 -6.17
N LEU A 54 -4.54 2.61 -5.10
CA LEU A 54 -4.61 3.23 -3.77
C LEU A 54 -4.15 4.69 -3.77
N GLN A 55 -3.07 5.01 -4.48
CA GLN A 55 -2.62 6.38 -4.63
C GLN A 55 -3.63 7.26 -5.38
N SER A 56 -4.30 6.71 -6.39
CA SER A 56 -5.32 7.44 -7.16
C SER A 56 -6.60 7.68 -6.36
N LEU A 57 -6.93 6.78 -5.43
CA LEU A 57 -8.03 6.94 -4.47
C LEU A 57 -7.74 7.96 -3.37
N GLY A 58 -6.48 8.39 -3.21
CA GLY A 58 -6.11 9.42 -2.24
C GLY A 58 -5.88 8.89 -0.81
N VAL A 59 -5.47 7.63 -0.65
CA VAL A 59 -5.05 7.14 0.67
C VAL A 59 -3.80 7.88 1.16
N ASP A 60 -3.72 8.13 2.46
CA ASP A 60 -2.59 8.83 3.06
C ASP A 60 -1.35 7.93 3.21
N TYR A 61 -1.54 6.62 3.23
CA TYR A 61 -0.46 5.65 3.42
C TYR A 61 -0.74 4.30 2.74
N ILE A 62 0.26 3.74 2.06
CA ILE A 62 0.22 2.37 1.53
C ILE A 62 1.00 1.43 2.44
N ASP A 63 0.32 0.41 2.95
CA ASP A 63 0.96 -0.66 3.71
C ASP A 63 1.14 -1.91 2.83
N GLU A 64 2.35 -2.09 2.29
CA GLU A 64 2.73 -3.31 1.59
C GLU A 64 2.94 -4.42 2.63
N SER A 65 2.06 -5.43 2.63
CA SER A 65 1.95 -6.34 3.78
C SER A 65 1.99 -7.81 3.39
N GLU A 66 2.81 -8.56 4.13
CA GLU A 66 2.89 -10.03 4.11
C GLU A 66 1.65 -10.72 4.69
N VAL A 67 0.75 -9.95 5.31
CA VAL A 67 -0.57 -10.43 5.74
C VAL A 67 -1.45 -10.76 4.54
N LEU A 68 -1.25 -10.06 3.41
CA LEU A 68 -1.90 -10.39 2.15
C LEU A 68 -1.07 -11.43 1.39
N THR A 69 -1.71 -12.16 0.48
CA THR A 69 -1.00 -13.15 -0.33
C THR A 69 -0.02 -12.43 -1.26
N PRO A 70 1.29 -12.75 -1.22
CA PRO A 70 2.27 -12.10 -2.08
C PRO A 70 1.89 -12.25 -3.55
N ALA A 71 1.99 -11.16 -4.32
CA ALA A 71 1.81 -11.22 -5.77
C ALA A 71 3.13 -11.51 -6.48
N ASP A 72 4.22 -11.00 -5.93
CA ASP A 72 5.60 -11.34 -6.29
C ASP A 72 6.34 -11.76 -5.02
N TYR A 73 7.03 -12.89 -5.07
CA TYR A 73 7.82 -13.42 -3.96
C TYR A 73 9.29 -12.96 -4.00
N ALA A 74 9.74 -12.42 -5.14
CA ALA A 74 11.11 -11.99 -5.35
C ALA A 74 11.27 -10.47 -5.16
N ASN A 75 10.24 -9.68 -5.48
CA ASN A 75 10.33 -8.22 -5.49
C ASN A 75 9.25 -7.55 -4.66
N HIS A 76 9.64 -6.45 -4.02
CA HIS A 76 8.73 -5.47 -3.44
C HIS A 76 8.38 -4.38 -4.45
N ILE A 77 7.32 -3.63 -4.18
CA ILE A 77 6.93 -2.46 -4.98
C ILE A 77 8.05 -1.40 -4.91
N ASP A 78 8.34 -0.72 -6.03
CA ASP A 78 9.26 0.42 -6.04
C ASP A 78 8.60 1.65 -5.38
N LYS A 79 8.85 1.81 -4.07
CA LYS A 79 8.25 2.84 -3.22
C LYS A 79 8.62 4.27 -3.61
N TRP A 80 9.72 4.45 -4.36
CA TRP A 80 10.17 5.76 -4.83
C TRP A 80 9.38 6.30 -6.02
N ALA A 81 8.62 5.43 -6.70
CA ALA A 81 7.76 5.83 -7.80
C ALA A 81 6.43 6.47 -7.34
N PHE A 82 6.14 6.46 -6.04
CA PHE A 82 4.89 6.94 -5.46
C PHE A 82 5.09 8.30 -4.78
N THR A 83 4.02 9.11 -4.73
CA THR A 83 3.99 10.39 -4.02
C THR A 83 3.50 10.26 -2.58
N ILE A 84 2.90 9.13 -2.24
CA ILE A 84 2.37 8.85 -0.90
C ILE A 84 3.28 7.89 -0.11
N PRO A 85 3.40 8.07 1.22
CA PRO A 85 4.26 7.26 2.08
C PRO A 85 3.81 5.80 2.20
N SER A 86 4.79 4.92 2.43
CA SER A 86 4.56 3.47 2.56
C SER A 86 5.32 2.82 3.72
N SER A 87 4.87 1.63 4.15
CA SER A 87 5.33 0.89 5.34
C SER A 87 6.82 0.58 5.41
N ALA A 88 7.56 0.59 4.30
CA ALA A 88 9.02 0.47 4.30
C ALA A 88 9.78 1.69 3.71
N GLY A 89 9.10 2.84 3.57
CA GLY A 89 9.63 4.17 3.21
C GLY A 89 10.04 4.41 1.74
N PRO A 90 10.23 5.66 1.28
CA PRO A 90 9.61 6.96 1.66
C PRO A 90 8.75 7.56 0.50
N PRO A 91 7.98 8.65 0.70
CA PRO A 91 8.45 9.96 0.21
C PRO A 91 8.00 11.20 1.03
N THR A 92 8.82 12.27 1.00
CA THR A 92 8.47 13.65 1.38
C THR A 92 9.24 14.64 0.50
N SER A 93 9.00 14.61 -0.83
CA SER A 93 9.80 15.24 -1.88
C SER A 93 11.04 14.43 -2.31
N ALA A 94 10.98 13.83 -3.50
CA ALA A 94 12.15 13.31 -4.18
C ALA A 94 12.10 13.76 -5.65
N ARG A 95 12.39 15.04 -5.86
CA ARG A 95 13.14 15.43 -7.06
C ARG A 95 14.36 14.51 -7.06
N ARG A 96 14.46 13.67 -8.09
CA ARG A 96 15.64 12.89 -8.45
C ARG A 96 16.89 13.63 -7.96
N CYS A 97 17.56 13.14 -6.91
CA CYS A 97 18.95 13.50 -6.72
C CYS A 97 19.66 12.97 -7.97
N ALA A 98 19.98 13.90 -8.87
CA ALA A 98 20.69 13.62 -10.09
C ALA A 98 21.99 12.88 -9.75
N GLY A 99 22.10 11.61 -10.17
CA GLY A 99 23.37 10.87 -10.22
C GLY A 99 23.75 10.02 -9.00
N SER A 100 23.00 8.96 -8.67
CA SER A 100 23.49 7.93 -7.73
C SER A 100 23.84 6.60 -8.45
N PRO A 101 25.05 6.05 -8.30
CA PRO A 101 25.50 4.81 -8.97
C PRO A 101 24.91 3.51 -8.40
N ARG A 102 24.12 3.57 -7.32
CA ARG A 102 23.58 2.35 -6.66
C ARG A 102 22.41 1.68 -7.39
N ALA A 103 21.99 2.21 -8.54
CA ALA A 103 21.02 1.55 -9.44
C ALA A 103 21.66 0.48 -10.36
N ARG A 104 22.94 0.13 -10.16
CA ARG A 104 23.61 -1.00 -10.81
C ARG A 104 24.34 -1.83 -9.76
N ARG A 105 23.63 -2.71 -9.05
CA ARG A 105 24.12 -3.98 -8.51
C ARG A 105 22.95 -4.76 -7.96
#